data_AF-A0A7C1BWQ0-F1
#
_entry.id   AF-A0A7C1BWQ0-F1
#
_cell.length_a   1.000
_cell.length_b   1.000
_cell.length_c   1.000
_cell.angle_alpha   90.00
_cell.angle_beta   90.00
_cell.angle_gamma   90.00
#
_symmetry.space_group_name_H-M   'P 1'
#
loop_
_entity.id
_entity.type
_entity.pdbx_description
1 polymer ?
#
loop_
_entity_poly.entity_id
_entity_poly.type
_entity_poly.pdbx_seq_one_letter_code
_entity_poly.pdbx_strand_id
1 'polypeptide(L)'
;MNNDIVIREKVNEQLTKFSESLSKGLNKPKRGFIHQILFGIQASKDIKLSEIARSLQERIKLIKIEIRLHRHMQDKELGLHLNKMILEQSSKRIDNDTVLAVDITHIHKPYAQKMDFLTRVGDGILSTDR
;
A
#
# COMPACT_ATOMS: atom_id res chain seq x y z
N MET A 1 14.10 9.01 -25.29
CA MET A 1 12.81 9.70 -25.53
C MET A 1 11.68 8.73 -25.89
N ASN A 2 11.68 8.01 -27.03
CA ASN A 2 10.59 7.05 -27.34
C ASN A 2 10.50 5.88 -26.33
N ASN A 3 11.64 5.32 -25.90
CA ASN A 3 11.63 4.24 -24.90
C ASN A 3 11.11 4.68 -23.54
N ASP A 4 11.36 5.93 -23.12
CA ASP A 4 10.94 6.43 -21.80
C ASP A 4 9.42 6.58 -21.71
N ILE A 5 8.78 6.99 -22.82
CA ILE A 5 7.32 7.08 -22.92
C ILE A 5 6.70 5.69 -22.85
N VAL A 6 7.22 4.74 -23.62
CA VAL A 6 6.73 3.35 -23.64
C VAL A 6 6.87 2.68 -22.26
N ILE A 7 7.98 2.92 -21.56
CA ILE A 7 8.18 2.41 -20.19
C ILE A 7 7.14 3.01 -19.23
N ARG A 8 6.92 4.33 -19.28
CA ARG A 8 5.92 5.00 -18.44
C ARG A 8 4.51 4.47 -18.68
N GLU A 9 4.12 4.31 -19.94
CA GLU A 9 2.82 3.75 -20.31
C GLU A 9 2.66 2.33 -19.77
N LYS A 10 3.67 1.47 -19.95
CA LYS A 10 3.65 0.09 -19.46
C LYS A 10 3.54 0.03 -17.94
N VAL A 11 4.27 0.89 -17.23
CA VAL A 11 4.21 0.99 -15.77
C VAL A 11 2.81 1.43 -15.31
N ASN A 12 2.24 2.45 -15.96
CA ASN A 12 0.89 2.91 -15.65
C ASN A 12 -0.17 1.85 -15.94
N GLU A 13 -0.02 1.09 -17.02
CA GLU A 13 -0.91 -0.01 -17.38
C GLU A 13 -0.84 -1.13 -16.33
N GLN A 14 0.37 -1.51 -15.90
CA GLN A 14 0.57 -2.50 -14.84
C GLN A 14 -0.06 -2.06 -13.52
N LEU A 15 0.17 -0.80 -13.12
CA LEU A 15 -0.43 -0.22 -11.93
C LEU A 15 -1.96 -0.22 -12.01
N THR A 16 -2.51 0.15 -13.16
CA THR A 16 -3.96 0.20 -13.38
C THR A 16 -4.56 -1.21 -13.26
N LYS A 17 -4.01 -2.20 -13.96
CA LYS A 17 -4.45 -3.60 -13.88
C LYS A 17 -4.38 -4.15 -12.45
N PHE A 18 -3.28 -3.87 -11.75
CA PHE A 18 -3.12 -4.31 -10.37
C PHE A 18 -4.15 -3.65 -9.44
N SER A 19 -4.35 -2.34 -9.56
CA SER A 19 -5.34 -1.59 -8.79
C SER A 19 -6.76 -2.07 -9.08
N GLU A 20 -7.10 -2.40 -10.33
CA GLU A 20 -8.41 -2.95 -10.69
C GLU A 20 -8.63 -4.33 -10.08
N SER A 21 -7.61 -5.18 -10.13
CA SER A 21 -7.64 -6.52 -9.52
C SER A 21 -7.83 -6.44 -8.00
N LEU A 22 -7.12 -5.53 -7.32
CA LEU A 22 -7.25 -5.33 -5.87
C LEU A 22 -8.58 -4.71 -5.44
N SER A 23 -9.24 -3.96 -6.32
CA SER A 23 -10.45 -3.20 -5.98
C SER A 23 -11.73 -3.83 -6.53
N LYS A 24 -11.65 -5.08 -7.00
CA LYS A 24 -12.77 -5.84 -7.54
C LYS A 24 -13.89 -5.97 -6.51
N GLY A 25 -15.11 -5.62 -6.90
CA GLY A 25 -16.29 -5.68 -6.01
C GLY A 25 -16.45 -4.48 -5.08
N LEU A 26 -15.53 -3.51 -5.10
CA LEU A 26 -15.68 -2.25 -4.37
C LEU A 26 -16.45 -1.21 -5.20
N ASN A 27 -17.08 -0.27 -4.49
CA ASN A 27 -17.73 0.88 -5.14
C ASN A 27 -16.71 1.83 -5.79
N LYS A 28 -17.19 2.65 -6.72
CA LYS A 28 -16.35 3.58 -7.50
C LYS A 28 -15.45 4.47 -6.61
N PRO A 29 -15.92 5.07 -5.49
CA PRO A 29 -15.05 5.85 -4.59
C PRO A 29 -13.88 5.05 -4.03
N LYS A 30 -14.12 3.83 -3.52
CA LYS A 30 -13.05 2.97 -2.95
C LYS A 30 -12.06 2.50 -4.02
N ARG A 31 -12.54 2.17 -5.21
CA ARG A 31 -11.69 1.84 -6.37
C ARG A 31 -10.76 2.98 -6.72
N GLY A 32 -11.31 4.20 -6.80
CA GLY A 32 -10.53 5.42 -7.05
C GLY A 32 -9.51 5.68 -5.94
N PHE A 33 -9.89 5.49 -4.68
CA PHE A 33 -8.98 5.62 -3.55
C PHE A 33 -7.78 4.66 -3.62
N ILE A 34 -8.00 3.37 -3.88
CA ILE A 34 -6.92 2.38 -3.99
C ILE A 34 -5.95 2.79 -5.11
N HIS A 35 -6.46 3.17 -6.27
CA HIS A 35 -5.64 3.63 -7.38
C HIS A 35 -4.79 4.87 -6.99
N GLN A 36 -5.42 5.86 -6.35
CA GLN A 36 -4.73 7.08 -5.91
C GLN A 36 -3.61 6.80 -4.90
N ILE A 37 -3.84 5.90 -3.93
CA ILE A 37 -2.81 5.53 -2.96
C ILE A 37 -1.65 4.80 -3.64
N LEU A 38 -1.92 3.80 -4.49
CA LEU A 38 -0.87 3.04 -5.15
C LEU A 38 -0.06 3.91 -6.11
N PHE A 39 -0.73 4.72 -6.93
CA PHE A 39 -0.08 5.71 -7.79
C PHE A 39 0.75 6.68 -6.97
N GLY A 40 0.17 7.21 -5.90
CA GLY A 40 0.83 8.23 -5.09
C GLY A 40 2.08 7.72 -4.40
N ILE A 41 2.06 6.51 -3.84
CA ILE A 41 3.24 5.86 -3.25
C ILE A 41 4.33 5.67 -4.31
N GLN A 42 3.95 5.22 -5.51
CA GLN A 42 4.91 5.01 -6.58
C GLN A 42 5.55 6.32 -7.07
N ALA A 43 4.74 7.36 -7.21
CA ALA A 43 5.16 8.66 -7.74
C ALA A 43 5.97 9.47 -6.70
N SER A 44 5.56 9.46 -5.43
CA SER A 44 6.24 10.18 -4.35
C SER A 44 7.44 9.43 -3.78
N LYS A 45 7.44 8.09 -3.88
CA LYS A 45 8.35 7.19 -3.15
C LYS A 45 8.28 7.40 -1.63
N ASP A 46 7.11 7.81 -1.14
CA ASP A 46 6.83 8.07 0.26
C ASP A 46 5.42 7.58 0.63
N ILE A 47 5.25 7.16 1.88
CA ILE A 47 3.99 6.70 2.46
C ILE A 47 3.22 7.82 3.15
N LYS A 48 3.83 9.00 3.36
CA LYS A 48 3.18 10.16 3.97
C LYS A 48 2.05 10.64 3.08
N LEU A 49 0.86 10.79 3.69
CA LEU A 49 -0.35 11.18 2.97
C LEU A 49 -0.20 12.54 2.26
N SER A 50 0.57 13.46 2.84
CA SER A 50 0.89 14.75 2.24
C SER A 50 1.70 14.62 0.94
N GLU A 51 2.67 13.71 0.89
CA GLU A 51 3.48 13.49 -0.31
C GLU A 51 2.68 12.76 -1.39
N ILE A 52 1.90 11.76 -0.98
CA ILE A 52 0.91 11.11 -1.85
C ILE A 52 -0.03 12.16 -2.45
N ALA A 53 -0.64 13.01 -1.62
CA ALA A 53 -1.58 14.03 -2.07
C ALA A 53 -0.95 15.05 -3.02
N ARG A 54 0.31 15.46 -2.80
CA ARG A 54 1.04 16.34 -3.74
C ARG A 54 1.31 15.66 -5.08
N SER A 55 1.65 14.37 -5.07
CA SER A 55 1.94 13.61 -6.29
C SER A 55 0.72 13.41 -7.20
N LEU A 56 -0.50 13.50 -6.67
CA LEU A 56 -1.74 13.40 -7.45
C LEU A 56 -1.99 14.63 -8.35
N GLN A 57 -1.34 15.76 -8.09
CA GLN A 57 -1.43 16.99 -8.89
C GLN A 57 -2.86 17.47 -9.18
N GLU A 58 -3.79 17.27 -8.24
CA GLU A 58 -5.17 17.73 -8.40
C GLU A 58 -5.29 19.26 -8.23
N ARG A 59 -6.22 19.88 -8.95
CA ARG A 59 -6.43 21.35 -8.94
C ARG A 59 -7.07 21.90 -7.66
N ILE A 60 -7.35 21.06 -6.68
CA ILE A 60 -7.98 21.45 -5.41
C ILE A 60 -6.93 21.66 -4.32
N LYS A 61 -7.30 22.32 -3.21
CA LYS A 61 -6.38 22.55 -2.08
C LYS A 61 -5.85 21.22 -1.54
N LEU A 62 -4.54 21.14 -1.29
CA LEU A 62 -3.86 19.94 -0.78
C LEU A 62 -4.56 19.32 0.43
N ILE A 63 -4.94 20.14 1.42
CA ILE A 63 -5.66 19.71 2.62
C ILE A 63 -6.98 18.98 2.30
N LYS A 64 -7.68 19.34 1.21
CA LYS A 64 -8.92 18.67 0.81
C LYS A 64 -8.66 17.28 0.22
N ILE A 65 -7.54 17.11 -0.48
CA ILE A 65 -7.08 15.81 -0.99
C ILE A 65 -6.73 14.91 0.19
N GLU A 66 -5.92 15.40 1.13
CA GLU A 66 -5.53 14.65 2.33
C GLU A 66 -6.75 14.21 3.15
N ILE A 67 -7.71 15.11 3.41
CA ILE A 67 -8.94 14.76 4.12
C ILE A 67 -9.75 13.69 3.36
N ARG A 68 -9.82 13.75 2.03
CA ARG A 68 -10.51 12.72 1.22
C ARG A 68 -9.83 11.37 1.34
N LEU A 69 -8.51 11.31 1.17
CA LEU A 69 -7.75 10.07 1.29
C LEU A 69 -7.81 9.50 2.72
N HIS A 70 -7.66 10.35 3.73
CA HIS A 70 -7.74 9.96 5.13
C HIS A 70 -9.07 9.30 5.48
N ARG A 71 -10.19 9.89 5.04
CA ARG A 71 -11.53 9.32 5.29
C ARG A 71 -11.69 7.91 4.72
N HIS A 72 -11.16 7.64 3.54
CA HIS A 72 -11.18 6.28 2.98
C HIS A 72 -10.26 5.31 3.74
N MET A 73 -9.13 5.80 4.25
CA MET A 73 -8.16 5.00 5.00
C MET A 73 -8.67 4.57 6.39
N GLN A 74 -9.69 5.23 6.93
CA GLN A 74 -10.34 4.84 8.19
C GLN A 74 -11.28 3.62 8.05
N ASP A 75 -11.51 3.13 6.82
CA ASP A 75 -12.36 1.97 6.57
C ASP A 75 -11.68 0.67 7.00
N LYS A 76 -12.11 0.11 8.12
CA LYS A 76 -11.56 -1.12 8.71
C LYS A 76 -11.72 -2.35 7.82
N GLU A 77 -12.77 -2.40 6.99
CA GLU A 77 -13.05 -3.54 6.11
C GLU A 77 -12.16 -3.54 4.86
N LEU A 78 -11.61 -2.38 4.50
CA LEU A 78 -10.77 -2.24 3.31
C LEU A 78 -9.50 -3.09 3.41
N GLY A 79 -8.86 -3.14 4.59
CA GLY A 79 -7.67 -3.96 4.81
C GLY A 79 -7.95 -5.45 4.64
N LEU A 80 -9.05 -5.94 5.20
CA LEU A 80 -9.49 -7.33 5.06
C LEU A 80 -9.77 -7.69 3.59
N HIS A 81 -10.44 -6.79 2.87
CA HIS A 81 -10.70 -6.94 1.45
C HIS A 81 -9.41 -7.05 0.63
N LEU A 82 -8.46 -6.13 0.85
CA LEU A 82 -7.18 -6.13 0.14
C LEU A 82 -6.39 -7.41 0.40
N ASN A 83 -6.31 -7.86 1.66
CA ASN A 83 -5.65 -9.11 2.03
C ASN A 83 -6.28 -10.30 1.31
N LYS A 84 -7.62 -10.38 1.28
CA LYS A 84 -8.34 -11.42 0.55
C LYS A 84 -8.01 -11.40 -0.95
N MET A 85 -8.05 -10.23 -1.59
CA MET A 85 -7.75 -10.12 -3.03
C MET A 85 -6.30 -10.49 -3.35
N ILE A 86 -5.35 -10.17 -2.48
CA ILE A 86 -3.94 -10.58 -2.63
C ILE A 86 -3.82 -12.09 -2.49
N LEU A 87 -4.40 -12.68 -1.45
CA LEU A 87 -4.35 -14.13 -1.22
C LEU A 87 -4.99 -14.92 -2.37
N GLU A 88 -6.13 -14.47 -2.91
CA GLU A 88 -6.78 -15.11 -4.07
C GLU A 88 -5.94 -15.06 -5.34
N GLN A 89 -5.10 -14.03 -5.51
CA GLN A 89 -4.19 -13.93 -6.64
C GLN A 89 -2.94 -14.79 -6.44
N SER A 90 -2.38 -14.76 -5.23
CA SER A 90 -1.17 -15.51 -4.88
C SER A 90 -1.41 -17.01 -4.84
N SER A 91 -2.56 -17.47 -4.34
CA SER A 91 -2.88 -18.90 -4.22
C SER A 91 -2.83 -19.65 -5.56
N LYS A 92 -3.11 -18.97 -6.67
CA LYS A 92 -3.04 -19.54 -8.03
C LYS A 92 -1.61 -19.86 -8.48
N ARG A 93 -0.60 -19.38 -7.75
CA ARG A 93 0.82 -19.55 -8.06
C ARG A 93 1.53 -20.46 -7.04
N ILE A 94 0.78 -21.02 -6.08
CA ILE A 94 1.30 -21.92 -5.06
C ILE A 94 1.02 -23.36 -5.49
N ASP A 95 2.05 -24.19 -5.44
CA ASP A 95 2.01 -25.63 -5.68
C ASP A 95 2.69 -26.39 -4.53
N ASN A 96 2.82 -27.71 -4.67
CA ASN A 96 3.39 -28.58 -3.62
C ASN A 96 4.88 -28.34 -3.38
N ASP A 97 5.60 -27.80 -4.36
CA ASP A 97 7.05 -27.58 -4.29
C ASP A 97 7.39 -26.13 -3.90
N THR A 98 6.37 -25.30 -3.67
CA THR A 98 6.53 -23.90 -3.30
C THR A 98 7.11 -23.77 -1.89
N VAL A 99 8.32 -23.22 -1.79
CA VAL A 99 8.97 -22.94 -0.51
C VAL A 99 8.34 -21.71 0.15
N LEU A 100 7.85 -21.87 1.38
CA LEU A 100 7.35 -20.78 2.21
C LEU A 100 8.47 -20.20 3.08
N ALA A 101 9.01 -19.06 2.68
CA ALA A 101 9.92 -18.26 3.52
C ALA A 101 9.11 -17.23 4.32
N VAL A 102 9.19 -17.29 5.64
CA VAL A 102 8.51 -16.35 6.55
C VAL A 102 9.55 -15.57 7.32
N ASP A 103 9.54 -14.25 7.14
CA ASP A 103 10.28 -13.31 7.98
C ASP A 103 9.29 -12.46 8.79
N ILE A 104 9.47 -12.43 10.10
CA ILE A 104 8.60 -11.70 11.03
C ILE A 104 9.30 -10.39 11.38
N THR A 105 9.29 -9.46 10.43
CA THR A 105 9.84 -8.12 10.66
C THR A 105 8.87 -7.25 11.45
N HIS A 106 9.39 -6.51 12.43
CA HIS A 106 8.60 -5.61 13.26
C HIS A 106 8.55 -4.20 12.66
N ILE A 107 7.37 -3.56 12.69
CA ILE A 107 7.24 -2.14 12.32
C ILE A 107 7.55 -1.29 13.56
N HIS A 108 8.71 -0.66 13.59
CA HIS A 108 9.09 0.26 14.67
C HIS A 108 8.58 1.68 14.40
N LYS A 109 7.75 2.22 15.31
CA LYS A 109 7.26 3.61 15.23
C LYS A 109 7.58 4.36 16.53
N PRO A 110 8.82 4.87 16.70
CA PRO A 110 9.28 5.45 17.96
C PRO A 110 8.51 6.69 18.40
N TYR A 111 7.84 7.38 17.47
CA TYR A 111 7.07 8.60 17.72
C TYR A 111 5.55 8.38 17.76
N ALA A 112 5.06 7.14 17.66
CA ALA A 112 3.63 6.88 17.68
C ALA A 112 3.07 6.98 19.10
N GLN A 113 2.05 7.82 19.29
CA GLN A 113 1.39 8.01 20.59
C GLN A 113 0.17 7.09 20.79
N LYS A 114 -0.36 6.50 19.71
CA LYS A 114 -1.51 5.58 19.74
C LYS A 114 -1.23 4.42 18.77
N MET A 115 -1.11 3.21 19.31
CA MET A 115 -1.02 1.96 18.55
C MET A 115 -1.79 0.87 19.28
N ASP A 116 -2.69 0.20 18.58
CA ASP A 116 -3.31 -1.03 19.07
C ASP A 116 -2.30 -2.19 18.89
N PHE A 117 -2.30 -3.16 19.81
CA PHE A 117 -1.46 -4.37 19.75
C PHE A 117 0.06 -4.12 19.75
N LEU A 118 0.53 -3.28 20.69
CA LEU A 118 1.95 -3.11 20.96
C LEU A 118 2.58 -4.42 21.43
N THR A 119 3.71 -4.78 20.84
CA THR A 119 4.59 -5.86 21.31
C THR A 119 5.98 -5.30 21.61
N ARG A 120 6.78 -6.03 22.40
CA ARG A 120 8.21 -5.72 22.56
C ARG A 120 8.89 -5.99 21.22
N VAL A 121 9.47 -4.95 20.62
CA VAL A 121 10.23 -5.10 19.39
C VAL A 121 11.55 -5.78 19.76
N GLY A 122 11.75 -7.00 19.26
CA GLY A 122 13.05 -7.66 19.31
C GLY A 122 13.94 -7.06 18.23
N ASP A 123 14.84 -6.18 18.65
CA ASP A 123 16.01 -5.80 17.90
C ASP A 123 16.86 -7.06 17.72
N GLY A 124 16.92 -7.62 16.50
CA GLY A 124 17.69 -8.83 16.15
C GLY A 124 19.21 -8.70 16.32
N ILE A 125 19.67 -7.77 17.15
CA ILE A 125 21.02 -7.71 17.68
C ILE A 125 21.06 -8.75 18.80
N LEU A 126 21.84 -9.81 18.59
CA LEU A 126 22.16 -10.82 19.60
C LEU A 126 22.26 -10.18 20.98
N SER A 127 21.44 -10.66 21.91
CA SER A 127 21.69 -10.51 23.33
C SER A 127 23.12 -10.97 23.61
N THR A 128 24.05 -10.03 23.70
CA THR A 128 25.26 -10.27 24.47
C THR A 128 24.81 -10.40 25.90
N ASP A 129 24.78 -11.65 26.38
CA ASP A 129 24.75 -11.98 27.80
C ASP A 129 25.64 -11.02 28.59
N ARG A 130 25.04 -10.31 29.55
CA ARG A 130 25.55 -10.08 30.92
C ARG A 130 24.39 -9.81 31.87
#